data_AF-A0A972JX78-F1
#
_entry.id   AF-A0A972JX78-F1
#
_cell.length_a   1.000
_cell.length_b   1.000
_cell.length_c   1.000
_cell.angle_alpha   90.00
_cell.angle_beta   90.00
_cell.angle_gamma   90.00
#
_symmetry.space_group_name_H-M   'P 1'
#
loop_
_entity.id
_entity.type
_entity.pdbx_description
1 polymer ?
#
loop_
_entity_poly.entity_id
_entity_poly.type
_entity_poly.pdbx_seq_one_letter_code
_entity_poly.pdbx_strand_id
1 'polypeptide(L)'
;MDKPSLEHSTASSQHLSSVPPQQDRPAQRTWPWQSILLLLGTILLTIALLFVPIDVMDRLGAYGYLGVFLLTLLASASIVLPSPAVGVALIAGRTLDPWLVGITAGVAAGFGEITGYVAGLGGSTFAAQSRFYPRIERWVQRWGILTIFMLAVIPGPIFDLAGIAAGTMRMPFYRFLLACLLGKVLRFIGVAWVGALLGDISWFH
;
A
#
# COMPACT_ATOMS: atom_id res chain seq x y z
N MET A 1 -17.35 -65.49 -60.88
CA MET A 1 -17.09 -64.07 -61.21
C MET A 1 -17.72 -63.25 -60.10
N ASP A 2 -17.02 -63.09 -58.98
CA ASP A 2 -16.02 -62.05 -58.68
C ASP A 2 -16.64 -60.68 -58.29
N LYS A 3 -16.28 -60.26 -57.08
CA LYS A 3 -16.52 -58.98 -56.37
C LYS A 3 -15.99 -57.77 -57.19
N PRO A 4 -16.39 -56.49 -56.94
CA PRO A 4 -16.12 -55.85 -55.63
C PRO A 4 -16.95 -54.63 -55.16
N SER A 5 -16.76 -54.37 -53.86
CA SER A 5 -16.64 -53.08 -53.14
C SER A 5 -17.67 -51.96 -53.34
N LEU A 6 -18.36 -51.58 -52.26
CA LEU A 6 -18.39 -50.19 -51.77
C LEU A 6 -18.70 -50.20 -50.25
N GLU A 7 -17.65 -50.28 -49.43
CA GLU A 7 -17.63 -49.57 -48.15
C GLU A 7 -17.57 -48.08 -48.49
N HIS A 8 -18.49 -47.27 -48.00
CA HIS A 8 -18.16 -45.90 -47.58
C HIS A 8 -19.31 -45.30 -46.76
N SER A 9 -18.90 -44.72 -45.64
CA SER A 9 -19.57 -43.60 -44.97
C SER A 9 -20.77 -43.93 -44.09
N THR A 10 -20.49 -44.17 -42.80
CA THR A 10 -21.00 -43.33 -41.69
C THR A 10 -20.25 -43.67 -40.40
N ALA A 11 -18.94 -43.41 -40.39
CA ALA A 11 -18.16 -43.31 -39.16
C ALA A 11 -17.89 -41.82 -38.92
N SER A 12 -18.86 -41.10 -38.34
CA SER A 12 -18.69 -39.66 -37.99
C SER A 12 -19.55 -39.25 -36.80
N SER A 13 -19.64 -40.12 -35.79
CA SER A 13 -20.39 -39.85 -34.55
C SER A 13 -19.59 -40.12 -33.27
N GLN A 14 -18.26 -40.06 -33.31
CA GLN A 14 -17.41 -40.31 -32.12
C GLN A 14 -16.32 -39.26 -31.83
N HIS A 15 -16.34 -38.08 -32.44
CA HIS A 15 -15.24 -37.11 -32.27
C HIS A 15 -15.65 -35.71 -31.78
N LEU A 16 -16.68 -35.62 -30.93
CA LEU A 16 -17.06 -34.35 -30.28
C LEU A 16 -17.45 -34.52 -28.80
N SER A 17 -16.54 -35.06 -28.00
CA SER A 17 -16.66 -35.00 -26.53
C SER A 17 -15.34 -35.30 -25.84
N SER A 18 -14.36 -34.41 -25.99
CA SER A 18 -13.18 -34.38 -25.13
C SER A 18 -12.70 -32.96 -24.88
N VAL A 19 -13.61 -32.08 -24.45
CA VAL A 19 -13.19 -30.96 -23.61
C VAL A 19 -13.05 -31.53 -22.20
N PRO A 20 -11.83 -31.76 -21.68
CA PRO A 20 -11.68 -32.17 -20.29
C PRO A 20 -12.27 -31.06 -19.40
N PRO A 21 -12.94 -31.40 -18.28
CA PRO A 21 -13.44 -30.39 -17.36
C PRO A 21 -12.26 -29.50 -16.94
N GLN A 22 -12.42 -28.18 -17.12
CA GLN A 22 -11.51 -27.20 -16.53
C GLN A 22 -11.48 -27.46 -15.03
N GLN A 23 -10.40 -28.07 -14.61
CA GLN A 23 -10.11 -28.38 -13.22
C GLN A 23 -9.92 -27.02 -12.54
N ASP A 24 -10.96 -26.55 -11.85
CA ASP A 24 -10.88 -25.41 -10.93
C ASP A 24 -9.76 -25.69 -9.95
N ARG A 25 -8.55 -25.20 -10.25
CA ARG A 25 -7.42 -25.30 -9.34
C ARG A 25 -7.82 -24.49 -8.11
N PRO A 26 -8.00 -25.10 -6.92
CA PRO A 26 -8.12 -24.30 -5.72
C PRO A 26 -6.81 -23.52 -5.62
N ALA A 27 -6.89 -22.20 -5.72
CA ALA A 27 -5.76 -21.32 -5.49
C ALA A 27 -5.16 -21.70 -4.13
N GLN A 28 -3.99 -22.34 -4.16
CA GLN A 28 -3.34 -22.84 -2.95
C GLN A 28 -2.94 -21.63 -2.11
N ARG A 29 -3.82 -21.34 -1.15
CA ARG A 29 -3.72 -20.30 -0.14
C ARG A 29 -2.69 -20.72 0.90
N THR A 30 -1.41 -20.70 0.53
CA THR A 30 -0.34 -20.71 1.53
C THR A 30 -0.04 -19.26 1.85
N TRP A 31 -0.64 -18.76 2.92
CA TRP A 31 -0.20 -17.51 3.51
C TRP A 31 1.24 -17.75 3.97
N PRO A 32 2.26 -17.20 3.30
CA PRO A 32 3.61 -17.55 3.66
C PRO A 32 3.91 -16.88 4.99
N TRP A 33 4.48 -17.63 5.92
CA TRP A 33 5.13 -17.15 7.14
C TRP A 33 5.99 -15.87 6.92
N GLN A 34 6.44 -15.64 5.68
CA GLN A 34 7.04 -14.42 5.18
C GLN A 34 6.22 -13.15 5.48
N SER A 35 4.89 -13.18 5.34
CA SER A 35 4.05 -12.04 5.71
C SER A 35 4.20 -11.76 7.19
N ILE A 36 4.15 -12.77 8.06
CA ILE A 36 4.30 -12.62 9.52
C ILE A 36 5.68 -12.06 9.88
N LEU A 37 6.73 -12.47 9.17
CA LEU A 37 8.07 -11.92 9.35
C LEU A 37 8.16 -10.45 8.93
N LEU A 38 7.54 -10.07 7.82
CA LEU A 38 7.47 -8.68 7.37
C LEU A 38 6.66 -7.82 8.35
N LEU A 39 5.56 -8.38 8.87
CA LEU A 39 4.75 -7.77 9.93
C LEU A 39 5.60 -7.54 11.19
N LEU A 40 6.31 -8.56 11.67
CA LEU A 40 7.16 -8.45 12.86
C LEU A 40 8.32 -7.48 12.64
N GLY A 41 8.95 -7.51 11.46
CA GLY A 41 10.10 -6.66 11.13
C GLY A 41 9.77 -5.16 11.12
N THR A 42 8.58 -4.80 10.65
CA THR A 42 8.11 -3.40 10.63
C THR A 42 7.55 -2.92 11.96
N ILE A 43 6.90 -3.79 12.73
CA ILE A 43 6.56 -3.50 14.13
C ILE A 43 7.86 -3.26 14.90
N LEU A 44 8.86 -4.13 14.72
CA LEU A 44 10.17 -3.99 15.34
C LEU A 44 10.89 -2.72 14.88
N LEU A 45 10.84 -2.37 13.59
CA LEU A 45 11.41 -1.14 13.05
C LEU A 45 10.70 0.10 13.62
N THR A 46 9.38 0.07 13.73
CA THR A 46 8.59 1.15 14.36
C THR A 46 8.98 1.31 15.82
N ILE A 47 9.05 0.20 16.56
CA ILE A 47 9.48 0.18 17.95
C ILE A 47 10.92 0.67 18.09
N ALA A 48 11.83 0.22 17.21
CA ALA A 48 13.22 0.66 17.18
C ALA A 48 13.31 2.17 16.91
N LEU A 49 12.50 2.72 16.00
CA LEU A 49 12.39 4.15 15.77
C LEU A 49 11.88 4.90 17.01
N LEU A 50 10.97 4.32 17.79
CA LEU A 50 10.51 4.89 19.06
C LEU A 50 11.62 4.89 20.13
N PHE A 51 12.53 3.92 20.08
CA PHE A 51 13.70 3.82 20.96
C PHE A 51 14.92 4.57 20.45
N VAL A 52 14.85 5.23 19.29
CA VAL A 52 15.93 6.13 18.87
C VAL A 52 16.04 7.24 19.93
N PRO A 53 17.21 7.40 20.57
CA PRO A 53 17.35 8.31 21.69
C PRO A 53 16.97 9.73 21.29
N ILE A 54 16.32 10.43 22.22
CA ILE A 54 15.79 11.79 22.04
C ILE A 54 16.90 12.75 21.55
N ASP A 55 18.17 12.48 21.89
CA ASP A 55 19.34 13.23 21.45
C ASP A 55 19.55 13.26 19.91
N VAL A 56 19.09 12.22 19.19
CA VAL A 56 19.05 12.21 17.71
C VAL A 56 17.91 13.09 17.20
N MET A 57 16.84 13.21 17.98
CA MET A 57 15.69 14.08 17.71
C MET A 57 15.97 15.55 18.06
N ASP A 58 16.84 15.85 19.02
CA ASP A 58 17.40 17.19 19.22
C ASP A 58 18.28 17.61 18.03
N ARG A 59 18.98 16.64 17.40
CA ARG A 59 19.61 16.86 16.09
C ARG A 59 18.60 16.98 14.95
N LEU A 60 17.42 16.34 15.01
CA LEU A 60 16.32 16.68 14.10
C LEU A 60 15.87 18.12 14.30
N GLY A 61 15.92 18.69 15.50
CA GLY A 61 15.76 20.13 15.73
C GLY A 61 16.73 20.98 14.88
N ALA A 62 17.96 20.50 14.68
CA ALA A 62 18.94 21.12 13.77
C ALA A 62 18.66 20.87 12.27
N TYR A 63 18.01 19.76 11.90
CA TYR A 63 17.56 19.48 10.53
C TYR A 63 16.12 19.98 10.23
N GLY A 64 15.39 20.41 11.25
CA GLY A 64 13.99 20.88 11.22
C GLY A 64 13.06 20.01 10.38
N TYR A 65 12.24 20.69 9.58
CA TYR A 65 11.29 20.07 8.65
C TYR A 65 11.94 19.23 7.54
N LEU A 66 13.21 19.50 7.20
CA LEU A 66 13.94 18.71 6.19
C LEU A 66 14.24 17.30 6.71
N GLY A 67 14.62 17.18 7.99
CA GLY A 67 14.81 15.88 8.66
C GLY A 67 13.51 15.06 8.67
N VAL A 68 12.39 15.71 9.02
CA VAL A 68 11.06 15.09 8.98
C VAL A 68 10.73 14.58 7.57
N PHE A 69 10.90 15.43 6.55
CA PHE A 69 10.64 15.06 5.17
C PHE A 69 11.45 13.83 4.73
N LEU A 70 12.76 13.84 4.94
CA LEU A 70 13.65 12.77 4.48
C LEU A 70 13.38 11.45 5.21
N LEU A 71 13.22 11.50 6.54
CA LEU A 71 12.93 10.30 7.34
C LEU A 71 11.56 9.73 7.00
N THR A 72 10.54 10.58 6.82
CA THR A 72 9.22 10.14 6.40
C THR A 72 9.24 9.54 5.00
N LEU A 73 10.00 10.14 4.06
CA LEU A 73 10.14 9.63 2.69
C LEU A 73 10.78 8.23 2.71
N LEU A 74 11.87 8.07 3.47
CA LEU A 74 12.59 6.81 3.59
C LEU A 74 11.74 5.74 4.29
N ALA A 75 11.03 6.13 5.35
CA ALA A 75 10.13 5.24 6.08
C ALA A 75 8.90 4.82 5.26
N SER A 76 8.44 5.67 4.34
CA SER A 76 7.28 5.38 3.47
C SER A 76 7.63 4.49 2.28
N ALA A 77 8.91 4.23 2.02
CA ALA A 77 9.34 3.30 0.98
C ALA A 77 9.22 1.82 1.40
N SER A 78 8.89 1.53 2.66
CA SER A 78 8.73 0.17 3.18
C SER A 78 7.32 -0.37 2.90
N ILE A 79 7.21 -1.49 2.20
CA ILE A 79 5.99 -1.96 1.51
C ILE A 79 4.96 -2.69 2.40
N VAL A 80 5.24 -3.01 3.67
CA VAL A 80 4.30 -3.83 4.48
C VAL A 80 4.38 -3.45 5.96
N LEU A 81 3.31 -2.88 6.55
CA LEU A 81 2.98 -2.64 8.00
C LEU A 81 3.24 -1.25 8.64
N PRO A 82 2.67 -0.91 9.86
CA PRO A 82 2.43 0.46 10.33
C PRO A 82 3.59 1.37 10.00
N SER A 83 3.33 2.32 9.10
CA SER A 83 4.42 3.06 8.47
C SER A 83 5.23 3.75 9.58
N PRO A 84 6.54 3.46 9.72
CA PRO A 84 7.39 4.12 10.70
C PRO A 84 7.35 5.66 10.57
N ALA A 85 6.97 6.14 9.39
CA ALA A 85 6.63 7.52 9.09
C ALA A 85 5.63 8.15 10.09
N VAL A 86 4.62 7.41 10.55
CA VAL A 86 3.65 7.90 11.55
C VAL A 86 4.35 8.18 12.88
N GLY A 87 5.29 7.32 13.28
CA GLY A 87 6.11 7.55 14.48
C GLY A 87 6.97 8.80 14.36
N VAL A 88 7.59 9.02 13.19
CA VAL A 88 8.38 10.23 12.90
C VAL A 88 7.53 11.49 13.10
N ALA A 89 6.34 11.54 12.50
CA ALA A 89 5.47 12.71 12.59
C ALA A 89 4.90 12.92 14.01
N LEU A 90 4.60 11.84 14.73
CA LEU A 90 4.12 11.91 16.10
C LEU A 90 5.20 12.45 17.05
N ILE A 91 6.44 12.01 16.89
CA ILE A 91 7.56 12.50 17.71
C ILE A 91 7.88 13.95 17.33
N ALA A 92 8.01 14.26 16.03
CA ALA A 92 8.33 15.61 15.56
C ALA A 92 7.26 16.64 15.93
N GLY A 93 5.99 16.23 15.99
CA GLY A 93 4.88 17.08 16.43
C GLY A 93 4.97 17.50 17.90
N ARG A 94 5.80 16.86 18.73
CA ARG A 94 6.03 17.28 20.12
C ARG A 94 6.89 18.55 20.24
N THR A 95 7.76 18.80 19.27
CA THR A 95 8.79 19.84 19.37
C THR A 95 8.73 20.88 18.26
N LEU A 96 8.14 20.56 17.11
CA LEU A 96 7.98 21.46 15.96
C LEU A 96 6.51 21.85 15.73
N ASP A 97 6.27 22.89 14.94
CA ASP A 97 4.91 23.28 14.52
C ASP A 97 4.17 22.09 13.88
N PRO A 98 3.05 21.61 14.47
CA PRO A 98 2.35 20.41 14.00
C PRO A 98 1.77 20.52 12.59
N TRP A 99 1.40 21.73 12.15
CA TRP A 99 0.89 21.94 10.78
C TRP A 99 1.99 21.70 9.76
N LEU A 100 3.15 22.30 9.98
CA LEU A 100 4.29 22.16 9.07
C LEU A 100 4.86 20.74 9.09
N VAL A 101 4.93 20.09 10.26
CA VAL A 101 5.26 18.66 10.38
C VAL A 101 4.28 17.83 9.55
N GLY A 102 2.97 18.04 9.72
CA GLY A 102 1.96 17.28 8.99
C GLY A 102 2.02 17.46 7.47
N ILE A 103 2.26 18.69 7.00
CA ILE A 103 2.41 18.98 5.56
C ILE A 103 3.67 18.31 5.01
N THR A 104 4.82 18.51 5.66
CA THR A 104 6.11 17.96 5.19
C THR A 104 6.11 16.43 5.18
N ALA A 105 5.67 15.81 6.27
CA ALA A 105 5.53 14.35 6.37
C ALA A 105 4.48 13.82 5.39
N GLY A 106 3.34 14.50 5.22
CA GLY A 106 2.31 14.11 4.27
C GLY A 106 2.78 14.12 2.82
N VAL A 107 3.54 15.15 2.42
CA VAL A 107 4.12 15.24 1.07
C VAL A 107 5.17 14.15 0.85
N ALA A 108 6.10 13.99 1.80
CA ALA A 108 7.09 12.92 1.77
C ALA A 108 6.44 11.53 1.66
N ALA A 109 5.42 11.27 2.47
CA ALA A 109 4.68 10.02 2.45
C ALA A 109 3.85 9.83 1.18
N GLY A 110 3.41 10.90 0.52
CA GLY A 110 2.76 10.81 -0.79
C GLY A 110 3.74 10.45 -1.91
N PHE A 111 4.97 10.95 -1.86
CA PHE A 111 6.02 10.58 -2.81
C PHE A 111 6.51 9.15 -2.65
N GLY A 112 6.56 8.62 -1.42
CA GLY A 112 6.89 7.20 -1.19
C GLY A 112 5.96 6.24 -1.96
N GLU A 113 4.72 6.64 -2.18
CA GLU A 113 3.65 5.82 -2.78
C GLU A 113 3.67 5.80 -4.31
N ILE A 114 4.49 6.68 -4.92
CA ILE A 114 4.73 6.64 -6.36
C ILE A 114 5.27 5.26 -6.75
N THR A 115 6.08 4.64 -5.89
CA THR A 115 6.61 3.28 -6.09
C THR A 115 5.50 2.24 -6.23
N GLY A 116 4.48 2.29 -5.37
CA GLY A 116 3.31 1.41 -5.44
C GLY A 116 2.48 1.62 -6.72
N TYR A 117 2.28 2.87 -7.12
CA TYR A 117 1.61 3.21 -8.38
C TYR A 117 2.36 2.67 -9.61
N VAL A 118 3.68 2.86 -9.66
CA VAL A 118 4.52 2.34 -10.75
C VAL A 118 4.55 0.80 -10.74
N ALA A 119 4.60 0.17 -9.58
CA ALA A 119 4.48 -1.29 -9.45
C ALA A 119 3.14 -1.81 -10.00
N GLY A 120 2.06 -1.04 -9.83
CA GLY A 120 0.75 -1.32 -10.43
C GLY A 120 0.76 -1.24 -11.96
N LEU A 121 1.43 -0.24 -12.55
CA LEU A 121 1.56 -0.11 -14.01
C LEU A 121 2.25 -1.33 -14.65
N GLY A 122 3.17 -1.97 -13.92
CA GLY A 122 3.90 -3.17 -14.35
C GLY A 122 3.11 -4.48 -14.30
N GLY A 123 1.85 -4.48 -13.84
CA GLY A 123 1.04 -5.69 -13.70
C GLY A 123 1.45 -6.48 -12.44
N SER A 124 1.00 -6.01 -11.28
CA SER A 124 1.46 -6.50 -9.97
C SER A 124 1.00 -7.93 -9.64
N THR A 125 1.86 -8.92 -9.87
CA THR A 125 1.71 -10.32 -9.40
C THR A 125 1.67 -10.46 -7.88
N PHE A 126 2.26 -9.51 -7.14
CA PHE A 126 2.26 -9.49 -5.67
C PHE A 126 0.94 -9.00 -5.06
N ALA A 127 0.24 -8.04 -5.69
CA ALA A 127 -1.02 -7.51 -5.14
C ALA A 127 -2.22 -8.43 -5.39
N ALA A 128 -2.18 -9.24 -6.46
CA ALA A 128 -3.20 -10.24 -6.77
C ALA A 128 -3.35 -11.33 -5.68
N GLN A 129 -2.39 -11.46 -4.76
CA GLN A 129 -2.40 -12.44 -3.68
C GLN A 129 -3.11 -11.93 -2.40
N SER A 130 -3.45 -10.64 -2.33
CA SER A 130 -4.13 -10.08 -1.16
C SER A 130 -5.65 -10.27 -1.22
N ARG A 131 -6.21 -10.77 -0.12
CA ARG A 131 -7.68 -10.89 0.08
C ARG A 131 -8.44 -9.56 -0.03
N PHE A 132 -7.75 -8.43 0.12
CA PHE A 132 -8.38 -7.10 0.08
C PHE A 132 -8.28 -6.44 -1.30
N TYR A 133 -7.34 -6.88 -2.15
CA TYR A 133 -7.11 -6.28 -3.47
C TYR A 133 -8.38 -6.23 -4.34
N PRO A 134 -9.18 -7.32 -4.49
CA PRO A 134 -10.39 -7.28 -5.32
C PRO A 134 -11.49 -6.36 -4.80
N ARG A 135 -11.46 -6.01 -3.51
CA ARG A 135 -12.40 -5.05 -2.91
C ARG A 135 -11.93 -3.61 -3.16
N ILE A 136 -10.64 -3.35 -2.97
CA ILE A 136 -10.03 -2.04 -3.25
C ILE A 136 -10.13 -1.72 -4.74
N GLU A 137 -9.82 -2.68 -5.61
CA GLU A 137 -9.94 -2.55 -7.05
C GLU A 137 -11.35 -2.13 -7.45
N ARG A 138 -12.40 -2.83 -6.97
CA ARG A 138 -13.80 -2.46 -7.22
C ARG A 138 -14.15 -1.07 -6.70
N TRP A 139 -13.60 -0.65 -5.56
CA TRP A 139 -13.83 0.70 -5.03
C TRP A 139 -13.17 1.76 -5.91
N VAL A 140 -11.91 1.56 -6.29
CA VAL A 140 -11.20 2.49 -7.17
C VAL A 140 -11.84 2.50 -8.57
N GLN A 141 -12.39 1.39 -9.07
CA GLN A 141 -13.20 1.37 -10.30
C GLN A 141 -14.48 2.23 -10.16
N ARG A 142 -15.17 2.14 -9.02
CA ARG A 142 -16.44 2.83 -8.83
C ARG A 142 -16.29 4.31 -8.48
N TRP A 143 -15.31 4.68 -7.66
CA TRP A 143 -15.18 6.03 -7.09
C TRP A 143 -13.84 6.71 -7.40
N GLY A 144 -12.86 5.99 -7.95
CA GLY A 144 -11.58 6.54 -8.43
C GLY A 144 -10.83 7.37 -7.39
N ILE A 145 -10.70 8.68 -7.68
CA ILE A 145 -9.99 9.68 -6.87
C ILE A 145 -10.45 9.65 -5.41
N LEU A 146 -11.76 9.53 -5.18
CA LEU A 146 -12.32 9.56 -3.84
C LEU A 146 -11.86 8.35 -3.02
N THR A 147 -11.76 7.16 -3.63
CA THR A 147 -11.21 5.98 -2.95
C THR A 147 -9.75 6.18 -2.57
N ILE A 148 -8.93 6.71 -3.48
CA ILE A 148 -7.51 6.96 -3.18
C ILE A 148 -7.37 7.95 -2.02
N PHE A 149 -8.12 9.05 -2.04
CA PHE A 149 -8.11 10.04 -0.97
C PHE A 149 -8.56 9.45 0.37
N MET A 150 -9.70 8.75 0.40
CA MET A 150 -10.23 8.14 1.63
C MET A 150 -9.28 7.08 2.21
N LEU A 151 -8.71 6.22 1.37
CA LEU A 151 -7.75 5.22 1.84
C LEU A 151 -6.43 5.87 2.28
N ALA A 152 -6.02 7.00 1.69
CA ALA A 152 -4.81 7.73 2.10
C ALA A 152 -4.94 8.35 3.50
N VAL A 153 -6.14 8.82 3.85
CA VAL A 153 -6.45 9.38 5.17
C VAL A 153 -6.42 8.31 6.26
N ILE A 154 -6.92 7.11 5.97
CA ILE A 154 -7.07 6.05 6.97
C ILE A 154 -5.72 5.34 7.20
N PRO A 155 -5.24 5.24 8.45
CA PRO A 155 -4.08 4.42 8.76
C PRO A 155 -4.39 2.93 8.60
N GLY A 156 -3.77 2.27 7.62
CA GLY A 156 -3.83 0.82 7.51
C GLY A 156 -3.10 0.26 6.29
N PRO A 157 -2.81 -1.06 6.30
CA PRO A 157 -2.14 -1.77 5.21
C PRO A 157 -2.97 -1.85 3.92
N ILE A 158 -4.18 -1.30 3.93
CA ILE A 158 -5.12 -1.29 2.80
C ILE A 158 -4.70 -0.22 1.79
N PHE A 159 -4.00 0.84 2.22
CA PHE A 159 -3.65 1.95 1.34
C PHE A 159 -2.53 1.61 0.34
N ASP A 160 -1.52 0.85 0.74
CA ASP A 160 -0.40 0.47 -0.14
C ASP A 160 -0.91 -0.32 -1.36
N LEU A 161 -2.04 -1.05 -1.21
CA LEU A 161 -2.73 -1.71 -2.31
C LEU A 161 -3.54 -0.75 -3.20
N ALA A 162 -3.94 0.41 -2.69
CA ALA A 162 -4.67 1.42 -3.46
C ALA A 162 -3.78 2.08 -4.51
N GLY A 163 -2.50 2.35 -4.19
CA GLY A 163 -1.51 2.82 -5.16
C GLY A 163 -1.33 1.83 -6.29
N ILE A 164 -1.14 0.55 -5.94
CA ILE A 164 -1.02 -0.54 -6.92
C ILE A 164 -2.30 -0.65 -7.77
N ALA A 165 -3.49 -0.65 -7.16
CA ALA A 165 -4.77 -0.71 -7.86
C ALA A 165 -5.00 0.49 -8.79
N ALA A 166 -4.58 1.70 -8.40
CA ALA A 166 -4.63 2.88 -9.26
C ALA A 166 -3.70 2.74 -10.48
N GLY A 167 -2.51 2.17 -10.26
CA GLY A 167 -1.54 1.89 -11.31
C GLY A 167 -2.02 0.82 -12.30
N THR A 168 -2.55 -0.29 -11.82
CA THR A 168 -3.09 -1.37 -12.69
C THR A 168 -4.23 -0.89 -13.56
N MET A 169 -5.04 0.05 -13.06
CA MET A 169 -6.12 0.69 -13.81
C MET A 169 -5.68 1.89 -14.66
N ARG A 170 -4.37 2.19 -14.69
CA ARG A 170 -3.80 3.31 -15.46
C ARG A 170 -4.50 4.65 -15.16
N MET A 171 -4.86 4.86 -13.90
CA MET A 171 -5.43 6.12 -13.46
C MET A 171 -4.43 7.26 -13.75
N PRO A 172 -4.84 8.42 -14.30
CA PRO A 172 -3.88 9.48 -14.60
C PRO A 172 -3.04 9.87 -13.38
N PHE A 173 -1.71 9.83 -13.52
CA PHE A 173 -0.76 9.95 -12.40
C PHE A 173 -1.02 11.17 -11.51
N TYR A 174 -1.32 12.33 -12.10
CA TYR A 174 -1.62 13.55 -11.34
C TYR A 174 -2.88 13.43 -10.47
N ARG A 175 -3.89 12.67 -10.91
CA ARG A 175 -5.13 12.45 -10.14
C ARG A 175 -4.88 11.54 -8.94
N PHE A 176 -4.09 10.50 -9.15
CA PHE A 176 -3.63 9.62 -8.07
C PHE A 176 -2.78 10.41 -7.06
N LEU A 177 -1.77 11.12 -7.55
CA LEU A 177 -0.81 11.83 -6.71
C LEU A 177 -1.50 12.95 -5.90
N LEU A 178 -2.38 13.74 -6.50
CA LEU A 178 -3.12 14.78 -5.77
C LEU A 178 -4.02 14.19 -4.68
N ALA A 179 -4.79 13.14 -5.00
CA ALA A 179 -5.64 12.48 -4.01
C ALA A 179 -4.81 11.87 -2.86
N CYS A 180 -3.70 11.22 -3.20
CA CYS A 180 -2.77 10.63 -2.25
C CYS A 180 -2.15 11.70 -1.35
N LEU A 181 -1.60 12.79 -1.92
CA LEU A 181 -0.98 13.88 -1.19
C LEU A 181 -1.95 14.53 -0.22
N LEU A 182 -3.15 14.89 -0.68
CA LEU A 182 -4.16 15.53 0.17
C LEU A 182 -4.56 14.64 1.34
N GLY A 183 -4.79 13.34 1.08
CA GLY A 183 -5.16 12.40 2.14
C GLY A 183 -4.03 12.17 3.14
N LYS A 184 -2.79 12.03 2.65
CA LYS A 184 -1.59 11.88 3.49
C LYS A 184 -1.35 13.13 4.34
N VAL A 185 -1.39 14.33 3.75
CA VAL A 185 -1.23 15.59 4.49
C VAL A 185 -2.27 15.69 5.60
N LEU A 186 -3.53 15.43 5.31
CA LEU A 186 -4.59 15.47 6.32
C LEU A 186 -4.34 14.48 7.47
N ARG A 187 -3.96 13.24 7.13
CA ARG A 187 -3.61 12.21 8.12
C ARG A 187 -2.41 12.63 8.96
N PHE A 188 -1.35 13.10 8.34
CA PHE A 188 -0.10 13.43 9.02
C PHE A 188 -0.21 14.70 9.87
N ILE A 189 -1.06 15.66 9.50
CA ILE A 189 -1.46 16.77 10.38
C ILE A 189 -2.13 16.22 11.64
N GLY A 190 -3.11 15.33 11.50
CA GLY A 190 -3.78 14.72 12.65
C GLY A 190 -2.80 13.98 13.57
N VAL A 191 -1.87 13.22 13.00
CA VAL A 191 -0.81 12.51 13.76
C VAL A 191 0.12 13.49 14.47
N ALA A 192 0.56 14.56 13.81
CA ALA A 192 1.44 15.56 14.40
C ALA A 192 0.75 16.29 15.57
N TRP A 193 -0.54 16.62 15.45
CA TRP A 193 -1.34 17.20 16.53
C TRP A 193 -1.50 16.25 17.72
N VAL A 194 -1.71 14.96 17.48
CA VAL A 194 -1.67 13.96 18.56
C VAL A 194 -0.30 13.96 19.24
N GLY A 195 0.78 14.08 18.48
CA GLY A 195 2.13 14.28 19.00
C GLY A 195 2.24 15.48 19.93
N ALA A 196 1.81 16.66 19.46
CA ALA A 196 1.83 17.91 20.21
C ALA A 196 1.07 17.82 21.54
N LEU A 197 -0.15 17.28 21.50
CA LEU A 197 -0.99 17.11 22.69
C LEU A 197 -0.34 16.17 23.72
N LEU A 198 0.32 15.10 23.26
CA LEU A 198 1.06 14.19 24.14
C LEU A 198 2.32 14.84 24.75
N GLY A 199 2.93 15.80 24.05
CA GLY A 199 4.05 16.59 24.56
C GLY A 199 3.64 17.51 25.70
N ASP A 200 2.52 18.23 25.54
CA ASP A 200 2.00 19.15 26.57
C ASP A 200 1.58 18.43 27.86
N ILE A 201 1.05 17.20 27.77
CA ILE A 201 0.64 16.41 28.94
C ILE A 201 1.85 16.00 29.82
N SER A 202 3.04 15.87 29.23
CA SER A 202 4.26 15.45 29.95
C SER A 202 4.89 16.54 30.83
N TRP A 203 4.37 17.78 30.79
CA TRP A 203 4.83 18.89 31.64
C TRP A 203 4.18 18.92 33.04
N PHE A 204 3.18 18.08 33.32
CA PHE A 204 2.46 18.06 34.60
C PHE A 204 2.96 17.01 35.62
N HIS A 205 4.17 16.45 35.45
CA HIS A 205 4.80 15.55 36.41
C HIS A 205 6.25 15.90 36.71
#